data_AF-A0A8H9IYE8-F1
#
_entry.id   AF-A0A8H9IYE8-F1
#
_cell.length_a   1.000
_cell.length_b   1.000
_cell.length_c   1.000
_cell.angle_alpha   90.00
_cell.angle_beta   90.00
_cell.angle_gamma   90.00
#
_symmetry.space_group_name_H-M   'P 1'
#
loop_
_entity.id
_entity.type
_entity.pdbx_description
1 polymer ?
#
loop_
_entity_poly.entity_id
_entity_poly.type
_entity_poly.pdbx_seq_one_letter_code
_entity_poly.pdbx_strand_id
1 'polypeptide(L)'
;MRDFTLDGQPVQPLTTDENRWQRLVFDDGTAATYQRMNGDLVPVRARVSQGELTLAASGPPFAQLRIERPTPDRLLLSGQLRDHPVAITLDRVDPNSFPLRSRGFHWVEDYAYFH
;
A
#
# COMPACT_ATOMS: atom_id res chain seq x y z
N MET A 1 -1.41 -7.10 6.52
CA MET A 1 -2.05 -7.51 5.25
C MET A 1 -2.86 -8.76 5.52
N ARG A 2 -4.09 -8.82 5.02
CA ARG A 2 -5.00 -9.94 5.28
C ARG A 2 -4.91 -11.01 4.20
N ASP A 3 -5.09 -10.58 2.94
CA ASP A 3 -5.05 -11.45 1.77
C ASP A 3 -4.19 -10.80 0.69
N PHE A 4 -3.43 -11.62 -0.05
CA PHE A 4 -2.71 -11.17 -1.24
C PHE A 4 -2.59 -12.30 -2.25
N THR A 5 -2.97 -11.95 -3.46
CA THR A 5 -3.09 -12.82 -4.63
C THR A 5 -2.21 -12.26 -5.73
N LEU A 6 -1.37 -13.10 -6.33
CA LEU A 6 -0.53 -12.79 -7.50
C LEU A 6 -0.97 -13.72 -8.63
N ASP A 7 -1.21 -13.20 -9.83
CA ASP A 7 -1.63 -14.01 -10.99
C ASP A 7 -2.89 -14.85 -10.70
N GLY A 8 -3.78 -14.34 -9.86
CA GLY A 8 -5.01 -15.04 -9.45
C GLY A 8 -4.80 -16.17 -8.43
N GLN A 9 -3.57 -16.42 -7.98
CA GLN A 9 -3.24 -17.42 -6.97
C GLN A 9 -2.91 -16.78 -5.62
N PRO A 10 -3.50 -17.23 -4.50
CA PRO A 10 -3.12 -16.76 -3.18
C PRO A 10 -1.66 -17.16 -2.91
N VAL A 11 -0.80 -16.17 -2.70
CA VAL A 11 0.63 -16.41 -2.46
C VAL A 11 0.82 -16.67 -0.97
N GLN A 12 1.41 -17.81 -0.62
CA GLN A 12 1.81 -18.09 0.76
C GLN A 12 2.86 -17.04 1.21
N PRO A 13 2.91 -16.67 2.50
CA PRO A 13 3.87 -15.71 3.02
C PRO A 13 5.30 -16.29 3.00
N LEU A 14 5.88 -16.41 1.80
CA LEU A 14 7.24 -16.86 1.56
C LEU A 14 8.18 -15.67 1.69
N THR A 15 9.24 -15.81 2.50
CA THR A 15 10.20 -14.73 2.77
C THR A 15 11.08 -14.36 1.58
N THR A 16 11.08 -15.18 0.53
CA THR A 16 11.88 -15.00 -0.70
C THR A 16 11.14 -14.25 -1.80
N ASP A 17 9.83 -13.99 -1.66
CA ASP A 17 9.04 -13.29 -2.67
C ASP A 17 9.07 -11.77 -2.43
N GLU A 18 9.74 -11.04 -3.33
CA GLU A 18 9.85 -9.57 -3.26
C GLU A 18 8.55 -8.83 -3.54
N ASN A 19 7.60 -9.48 -4.22
CA ASN A 19 6.29 -8.93 -4.51
C ASN A 19 5.34 -9.10 -3.32
N ARG A 20 5.66 -9.99 -2.38
CA ARG A 20 4.86 -10.22 -1.17
C ARG A 20 5.19 -9.19 -0.08
N TRP A 21 4.21 -8.38 0.27
CA TRP A 21 4.35 -7.38 1.33
C TRP A 21 3.68 -7.82 2.63
N GLN A 22 4.25 -7.42 3.76
CA GLN A 22 3.63 -7.58 5.09
C GLN A 22 2.69 -6.42 5.41
N ARG A 23 3.14 -5.20 5.07
CA ARG A 23 2.50 -3.94 5.42
C ARG A 23 2.77 -2.89 4.35
N LEU A 24 1.80 -2.00 4.15
CA LEU A 24 1.94 -0.78 3.39
C LEU A 24 1.49 0.38 4.29
N VAL A 25 2.33 1.40 4.42
CA VAL A 25 2.09 2.59 5.23
C VAL A 25 2.15 3.81 4.31
N PHE A 26 1.17 4.71 4.39
CA PHE A 26 1.14 5.97 3.65
C PHE A 26 1.53 7.11 4.59
N ASP A 27 2.58 7.88 4.30
CA ASP A 27 3.15 8.85 5.25
C ASP A 27 2.51 10.24 5.16
N ASP A 28 2.73 10.96 4.04
CA ASP A 28 2.36 12.37 3.86
C ASP A 28 1.55 12.64 2.58
N GLY A 29 0.97 11.60 1.99
CA GLY A 29 0.23 11.65 0.73
C GLY A 29 1.11 11.62 -0.54
N THR A 30 2.43 11.74 -0.41
CA THR A 30 3.38 11.64 -1.54
C THR A 30 4.38 10.48 -1.40
N ALA A 31 4.52 9.96 -0.18
CA ALA A 31 5.36 8.81 0.14
C ALA A 31 4.55 7.66 0.75
N ALA A 32 5.00 6.45 0.46
CA ALA A 32 4.58 5.24 1.16
C ALA A 32 5.80 4.39 1.50
N THR A 33 5.69 3.59 2.55
CA THR A 33 6.68 2.59 2.92
C THR A 33 6.03 1.21 2.90
N TYR A 34 6.55 0.30 2.09
CA TYR A 34 6.13 -1.10 2.14
C TYR A 34 7.16 -1.93 2.91
N GLN A 35 6.66 -2.87 3.73
CA GLN A 35 7.48 -3.82 4.46
C GLN A 35 7.51 -5.15 3.71
N ARG A 36 8.72 -5.62 3.37
CA ARG A 36 8.95 -6.94 2.77
C ARG A 36 8.78 -8.07 3.79
N MET A 37 8.64 -9.30 3.31
CA MET A 37 8.50 -10.48 4.18
C MET A 37 9.71 -10.76 5.07
N ASN A 38 10.90 -10.30 4.69
CA ASN A 38 12.11 -10.38 5.49
C ASN A 38 12.21 -9.28 6.57
N GLY A 39 11.22 -8.37 6.64
CA GLY A 39 11.16 -7.27 7.59
C GLY A 39 11.68 -5.93 7.08
N ASP A 40 12.34 -5.91 5.90
CA ASP A 40 12.91 -4.69 5.34
C ASP A 40 11.82 -3.66 5.00
N LEU A 41 12.11 -2.40 5.33
CA LEU A 41 11.25 -1.25 5.01
C LEU A 41 11.78 -0.56 3.76
N VAL A 42 10.94 -0.49 2.73
CA VAL A 42 11.29 0.15 1.46
C VAL A 42 10.43 1.39 1.25
N PRO A 43 11.00 2.61 1.37
CA PRO A 43 10.30 3.84 1.04
C PRO A 43 10.15 3.97 -0.48
N VAL A 44 8.98 4.42 -0.90
CA VAL A 44 8.62 4.64 -2.30
C VAL A 44 7.78 5.90 -2.44
N ARG A 45 7.79 6.49 -3.62
CA ARG A 45 6.84 7.54 -3.97
C ARG A 45 5.48 6.92 -4.18
N ALA A 46 4.46 7.54 -3.60
CA ALA A 46 3.06 7.18 -3.75
C ALA A 46 2.30 8.36 -4.34
N ARG A 47 1.46 8.09 -5.33
CA ARG A 47 0.54 9.08 -5.88
C ARG A 47 -0.85 8.48 -5.91
N VAL A 48 -1.80 9.17 -5.29
CA VAL A 48 -3.21 8.81 -5.36
C VAL A 48 -3.93 9.83 -6.25
N SER A 49 -4.65 9.35 -7.26
CA SER A 49 -5.42 10.20 -8.17
C SER A 49 -6.65 9.45 -8.65
N GLN A 50 -7.83 10.04 -8.50
CA GLN A 50 -9.10 9.47 -9.00
C GLN A 50 -9.36 8.01 -8.61
N GLY A 51 -8.95 7.60 -7.40
CA GLY A 51 -9.10 6.22 -6.94
C GLY A 51 -8.04 5.25 -7.48
N GLU A 52 -6.97 5.74 -8.11
CA GLU A 52 -5.81 4.94 -8.48
C GLU A 52 -4.60 5.32 -7.62
N LEU A 53 -3.86 4.30 -7.19
CA LEU A 53 -2.58 4.36 -6.51
C LEU A 53 -1.47 3.98 -7.47
N THR A 54 -0.53 4.90 -7.68
CA THR A 54 0.72 4.63 -8.39
C THR A 54 1.87 4.59 -7.38
N LEU A 55 2.67 3.53 -7.40
CA LEU A 55 3.90 3.42 -6.61
C LEU A 55 5.12 3.40 -7.52
N ALA A 56 6.12 4.21 -7.18
CA ALA A 56 7.37 4.33 -7.92
C ALA A 56 8.57 4.43 -6.98
N ALA A 57 9.67 3.78 -7.35
CA ALA A 57 10.97 4.02 -6.72
C ALA A 57 11.65 5.22 -7.43
N SER A 58 12.94 5.13 -7.71
CA SER A 58 13.70 6.10 -8.52
C SER A 58 13.42 5.99 -10.03
N GLY A 59 12.82 4.89 -10.49
CA GLY A 59 12.51 4.62 -11.90
C GLY A 59 11.02 4.76 -12.26
N PRO A 60 10.57 4.13 -13.37
CA PRO A 60 9.15 4.09 -13.73
C PRO A 60 8.31 3.44 -12.62
N PRO A 61 6.99 3.71 -12.58
CA PRO A 61 6.10 3.07 -11.63
C PRO A 61 6.19 1.55 -11.71
N PHE A 62 6.34 0.92 -10.54
CA PHE A 62 6.30 -0.53 -10.43
C PHE A 62 4.94 -1.00 -9.90
N ALA A 63 4.02 -0.12 -9.54
CA ALA A 63 2.66 -0.51 -9.20
C ALA A 63 1.64 0.51 -9.72
N GLN A 64 0.55 0.02 -10.29
CA GLN A 64 -0.63 0.79 -10.68
C GLN A 64 -1.86 0.02 -10.22
N LEU A 65 -2.49 0.50 -9.15
CA LEU A 65 -3.51 -0.22 -8.40
C LEU A 65 -4.76 0.65 -8.26
N ARG A 66 -5.93 0.10 -8.55
CA ARG A 66 -7.21 0.68 -8.15
C ARG A 66 -7.41 0.54 -6.66
N ILE A 67 -7.96 1.58 -6.06
CA ILE A 67 -8.32 1.67 -4.66
C ILE A 67 -9.83 1.47 -4.53
N GLU A 68 -10.21 0.47 -3.75
CA GLU A 68 -11.59 0.29 -3.30
C GLU A 68 -11.63 0.30 -1.78
N ARG A 69 -12.54 1.08 -1.20
CA ARG A 69 -12.75 1.15 0.26
C ARG A 69 -14.17 0.71 0.61
N PRO A 70 -14.42 -0.61 0.73
CA PRO A 70 -15.76 -1.12 0.99
C PRO A 70 -16.25 -0.81 2.41
N THR A 71 -15.32 -0.65 3.37
CA THR A 71 -15.60 -0.24 4.75
C THR A 71 -14.51 0.71 5.24
N PRO A 72 -14.75 1.58 6.24
CA PRO A 72 -13.75 2.51 6.78
C PRO A 72 -12.43 1.84 7.23
N ASP A 73 -12.50 0.56 7.61
CA ASP A 73 -11.35 -0.21 8.11
C ASP A 73 -10.74 -1.16 7.08
N ARG A 74 -11.23 -1.17 5.84
CA ARG A 74 -10.71 -2.06 4.79
C ARG A 74 -10.36 -1.30 3.51
N LEU A 75 -9.19 -1.64 2.98
CA LEU A 75 -8.67 -1.13 1.73
C LEU A 75 -8.35 -2.31 0.82
N LEU A 76 -9.00 -2.34 -0.34
CA LEU A 76 -8.75 -3.29 -1.41
C LEU A 76 -7.91 -2.57 -2.48
N LEU A 77 -6.81 -3.20 -2.88
CA LEU A 77 -5.96 -2.74 -3.97
C LEU A 77 -5.92 -3.81 -5.05
N SER A 78 -6.24 -3.45 -6.29
CA SER A 78 -6.22 -4.39 -7.42
C SER A 78 -5.62 -3.75 -8.67
N GLY A 79 -4.79 -4.47 -9.41
CA GLY A 79 -4.14 -3.91 -10.60
C GLY A 79 -2.84 -4.62 -10.92
N GLN A 80 -1.84 -3.87 -11.37
CA GLN A 80 -0.54 -4.41 -11.75
C GLN A 80 0.52 -4.04 -10.72
N LEU A 81 1.26 -5.06 -10.29
CA LEU A 81 2.50 -4.94 -9.54
C LEU A 81 3.62 -5.50 -10.40
N ARG A 82 4.48 -4.61 -10.89
CA ARG A 82 5.45 -4.85 -11.96
C ARG A 82 4.68 -5.35 -13.18
N ASP A 83 4.90 -6.60 -13.56
CA ASP A 83 4.26 -7.25 -14.70
C ASP A 83 3.21 -8.29 -14.26
N HIS A 84 2.85 -8.30 -12.96
CA HIS A 84 1.93 -9.27 -12.39
C HIS A 84 0.63 -8.63 -11.91
N PRO A 85 -0.54 -9.14 -12.34
CA PRO A 85 -1.81 -8.79 -11.71
C PRO A 85 -1.81 -9.18 -10.23
N VAL A 86 -2.21 -8.24 -9.39
CA VAL A 86 -2.36 -8.43 -7.94
C VAL A 86 -3.74 -8.03 -7.45
N ALA A 87 -4.18 -8.72 -6.41
CA ALA A 87 -5.28 -8.30 -5.55
C ALA A 87 -4.84 -8.38 -4.09
N ILE A 88 -5.03 -7.28 -3.37
CA ILE A 88 -4.47 -7.04 -2.04
C ILE A 88 -5.61 -6.57 -1.12
N THR A 89 -5.77 -7.24 0.01
CA THR A 89 -6.69 -6.79 1.08
C THR A 89 -5.88 -6.33 2.29
N LEU A 90 -6.08 -5.07 2.66
CA LEU A 90 -5.44 -4.41 3.78
C LEU A 90 -6.50 -4.03 4.83
N ASP A 91 -6.19 -4.33 6.08
CA ASP A 91 -6.92 -3.79 7.22
C ASP A 91 -6.25 -2.49 7.66
N ARG A 92 -7.06 -1.47 7.97
CA ARG A 92 -6.58 -0.23 8.56
C ARG A 92 -6.10 -0.51 9.97
N VAL A 93 -4.87 -0.10 10.28
CA VAL A 93 -4.33 -0.16 11.64
C VAL A 93 -4.15 1.26 12.14
N ASP A 94 -4.56 1.52 13.39
CA ASP A 94 -4.42 2.84 14.00
C ASP A 94 -2.93 3.26 13.99
N PRO A 95 -2.59 4.38 13.34
CA PRO A 95 -1.29 5.02 13.42
C PRO A 95 -0.71 5.11 14.85
N ASN A 96 -1.54 5.39 15.85
CA ASN A 96 -1.12 5.57 17.24
C ASN A 96 -0.79 4.26 17.97
N SER A 97 -1.13 3.11 17.40
CA SER A 97 -0.80 1.80 17.96
C SER A 97 0.66 1.36 17.71
N PHE A 98 1.43 2.14 16.94
CA PHE A 98 2.82 1.84 16.63
C PHE A 98 3.81 2.83 17.29
N PRO A 99 4.66 2.38 18.23
CA PRO A 99 5.67 3.24 18.87
C PRO A 99 6.84 3.66 17.95
N LEU A 100 6.86 3.22 16.68
CA LEU A 100 7.91 3.57 15.70
C LEU A 100 7.54 4.81 14.86
N ARG A 101 7.05 5.87 15.51
CA ARG A 101 6.69 7.15 14.86
C ARG A 101 7.50 8.30 15.45
N SER A 102 8.81 8.15 15.46
CA SER A 102 9.72 9.29 15.61
C SER A 102 9.95 9.89 14.23
N ARG A 103 9.08 10.86 13.87
CA ARG A 103 9.12 11.82 12.75
C ARG A 103 8.09 11.56 11.63
N GLY A 104 6.98 12.31 11.68
CA GLY A 104 6.43 12.95 10.47
C GLY A 104 5.14 12.41 9.86
N PHE A 105 4.33 11.62 10.57
CA PHE A 105 3.06 11.18 9.99
C PHE A 105 1.95 12.21 10.20
N HIS A 106 1.52 12.86 9.12
CA HIS A 106 0.36 13.74 9.10
C HIS A 106 -0.77 13.04 8.35
N TRP A 107 -1.92 12.92 8.99
CA TRP A 107 -3.15 12.43 8.36
C TRP A 107 -3.45 13.25 7.10
N VAL A 108 -3.45 12.63 5.91
CA VAL A 108 -4.10 13.21 4.73
C VAL A 108 -5.43 12.50 4.55
N GLU A 109 -6.48 13.11 5.11
CA GLU A 109 -7.85 12.98 4.62
C GLU A 109 -8.61 14.24 5.04
N ASP A 110 -8.46 15.32 4.29
CA ASP A 110 -9.48 16.37 4.22
C ASP A 110 -10.04 16.34 2.79
N TYR A 111 -11.13 15.58 2.64
CA TYR A 111 -11.97 15.72 1.45
C TYR A 111 -12.60 17.11 1.53
N ALA A 112 -12.00 18.08 0.84
CA ALA A 112 -12.65 19.34 0.56
C ALA A 112 -13.90 19.07 -0.28
N TYR A 113 -15.06 19.14 0.37
CA TYR A 113 -16.34 19.32 -0.29
C TYR A 113 -16.28 20.62 -1.09
N PHE A 114 -16.27 20.53 -2.42
CA PHE A 114 -16.54 21.70 -3.25
C PHE A 114 -18.06 21.94 -3.28
N HIS A 115 -18.44 23.14 -2.84
CA HIS A 115 -19.78 23.73 -2.89
C HIS A 115 -20.08 24.36 -4.25
#